data_AF-A0A2M7JQN3-F1
#
_entry.id   AF-A0A2M7JQN3-F1
#
_cell.length_a   1.000
_cell.length_b   1.000
_cell.length_c   1.000
_cell.angle_alpha   90.00
_cell.angle_beta   90.00
_cell.angle_gamma   90.00
#
_symmetry.space_group_name_H-M   'P 1'
#
loop_
_entity.id
_entity.type
_entity.pdbx_description
1 polymer ?
#
loop_
_entity_poly.entity_id
_entity_poly.type
_entity_poly.pdbx_seq_one_letter_code
_entity_poly.pdbx_strand_id
1 'polypeptide(L)'
;MISEAPNLQPPTFFPLEITVHEGSVLDLGKGMKMKFFEIPGHSADCLAAFLEEEELLFCSDGAGFYTPPDFFRPNYWYRLDEAEKSLDKMKAIDPEILCRGHYGAMIGKDLARKHLQMNRQSIKDFKAYVLEKINGGYSVEEITQDVTVRFSKGFLELFPAEENYRLWKLLIQRTLEHFGIEMEER
;
A
#
# COMPACT_ATOMS: atom_id res chain seq x y z
N MET A 1 30.46 -56.22 0.17
CA MET A 1 30.85 -55.15 1.09
C MET A 1 29.89 -54.01 0.91
N ILE A 2 29.05 -53.75 1.91
CA ILE A 2 28.16 -52.59 1.91
C ILE A 2 29.05 -51.39 2.27
N SER A 3 29.15 -50.46 1.31
CA SER A 3 29.79 -49.15 1.48
C SER A 3 29.23 -48.46 2.72
N GLU A 4 30.11 -48.02 3.61
CA GLU A 4 29.70 -47.22 4.77
C GLU A 4 28.89 -45.99 4.31
N ALA A 5 27.86 -45.63 5.07
CA ALA A 5 27.05 -44.45 4.81
C ALA A 5 27.94 -43.20 4.90
N PRO A 6 27.83 -42.24 3.97
CA PRO A 6 28.67 -41.04 3.98
C PRO A 6 28.43 -40.26 5.27
N ASN A 7 29.52 -39.78 5.87
CA ASN A 7 29.45 -38.95 7.06
C ASN A 7 28.92 -37.56 6.65
N LEU A 8 27.66 -37.27 6.99
CA LEU A 8 27.06 -35.97 6.69
C LEU A 8 27.64 -34.92 7.66
N GLN A 9 28.13 -33.81 7.10
CA GLN A 9 28.48 -32.65 7.90
C GLN A 9 27.24 -32.17 8.68
N PRO A 10 27.39 -31.73 9.93
CA PRO A 10 26.26 -31.16 10.68
C PRO A 10 25.66 -30.00 9.89
N PRO A 11 24.32 -29.86 9.87
CA PRO A 11 23.66 -28.81 9.12
C PRO A 11 24.15 -27.45 9.60
N THR A 12 24.55 -26.61 8.65
CA THR A 12 24.85 -25.20 8.90
C THR A 12 23.52 -24.48 9.05
N PHE A 13 23.26 -23.94 10.23
CA PHE A 13 22.13 -23.05 10.45
C PHE A 13 22.50 -21.66 9.96
N PHE A 14 21.75 -21.16 8.98
CA PHE A 14 21.78 -19.77 8.58
C PHE A 14 20.40 -19.17 8.85
N PRO A 15 20.31 -17.87 9.15
CA PRO A 15 19.02 -17.21 9.30
C PRO A 15 18.25 -17.33 7.98
N LEU A 16 16.98 -17.79 8.06
CA LEU A 16 16.11 -17.92 6.88
C LEU A 16 15.67 -16.54 6.37
N GLU A 17 15.72 -15.52 7.23
CA GLU A 17 15.25 -14.17 6.96
C GLU A 17 16.33 -13.13 7.28
N ILE A 18 16.28 -12.03 6.55
CA ILE A 18 17.10 -10.84 6.79
C ILE A 18 16.14 -9.70 7.10
N THR A 19 16.23 -9.14 8.30
CA THR A 19 15.44 -7.96 8.68
C THR A 19 16.02 -6.72 8.02
N VAL A 20 15.16 -5.90 7.42
CA VAL A 20 15.48 -4.61 6.84
C VAL A 20 14.61 -3.51 7.45
N HIS A 21 15.09 -2.29 7.41
CA HIS A 21 14.45 -1.09 7.95
C HIS A 21 14.70 0.11 7.02
N GLU A 22 14.19 1.28 7.36
CA GLU A 22 14.49 2.52 6.63
C GLU A 22 16.01 2.65 6.39
N GLY A 23 16.38 2.85 5.13
CA GLY A 23 17.76 3.07 4.72
C GLY A 23 18.64 1.81 4.63
N SER A 24 18.12 0.61 4.95
CA SER A 24 18.85 -0.63 4.66
C SER A 24 19.18 -0.73 3.18
N VAL A 25 20.36 -1.29 2.88
CA VAL A 25 20.79 -1.58 1.50
C VAL A 25 21.18 -3.05 1.42
N LEU A 26 20.56 -3.78 0.51
CA LEU A 26 20.88 -5.16 0.20
C LEU A 26 21.66 -5.22 -1.11
N ASP A 27 22.88 -5.76 -1.07
CA ASP A 27 23.69 -6.04 -2.25
C ASP A 27 23.26 -7.40 -2.82
N LEU A 28 22.67 -7.38 -4.01
CA LEU A 28 22.19 -8.58 -4.72
C LEU A 28 23.31 -9.21 -5.58
N GLY A 29 24.52 -8.65 -5.54
CA GLY A 29 25.64 -9.00 -6.37
C GLY A 29 25.62 -8.31 -7.73
N LYS A 30 26.74 -8.40 -8.46
CA LYS A 30 26.92 -7.81 -9.81
C LYS A 30 26.63 -6.30 -9.89
N GLY A 31 26.80 -5.60 -8.76
CA GLY A 31 26.56 -4.17 -8.67
C GLY A 31 25.10 -3.77 -8.48
N MET A 32 24.17 -4.72 -8.31
CA MET A 32 22.76 -4.42 -8.05
C MET A 32 22.54 -4.14 -6.57
N LYS A 33 22.09 -2.93 -6.23
CA LYS A 33 21.84 -2.52 -4.85
C LYS A 33 20.39 -2.14 -4.65
N MET A 34 19.75 -2.79 -3.69
CA MET A 34 18.37 -2.54 -3.33
C MET A 34 18.29 -1.76 -2.02
N LYS A 35 17.81 -0.51 -2.10
CA LYS A 35 17.62 0.37 -0.96
C LYS A 35 16.19 0.30 -0.46
N PHE A 36 16.02 0.16 0.85
CA PHE A 36 14.71 0.02 1.49
C PHE A 36 14.23 1.33 2.13
N PHE A 37 12.92 1.55 2.07
CA PHE A 37 12.23 2.68 2.65
C PHE A 37 10.98 2.21 3.38
N GLU A 38 10.79 2.65 4.60
CA GLU A 38 9.53 2.53 5.33
C GLU A 38 8.50 3.45 4.69
N ILE A 39 7.37 2.85 4.30
CA ILE A 39 6.23 3.54 3.69
C ILE A 39 4.93 3.22 4.46
N PRO A 40 4.88 3.46 5.78
CA PRO A 40 3.73 3.09 6.59
C PRO A 40 2.47 3.83 6.14
N GLY A 41 1.33 3.29 6.53
CA GLY A 41 0.01 3.87 6.28
C GLY A 41 -0.98 2.88 5.66
N HIS A 42 -0.53 2.09 4.69
CA HIS A 42 -1.27 0.90 4.27
C HIS A 42 -1.29 -0.15 5.39
N SER A 43 -0.12 -0.50 5.89
CA SER A 43 0.13 -1.23 7.13
C SER A 43 1.22 -0.50 7.92
N ALA A 44 1.43 -0.87 9.19
CA ALA A 44 2.45 -0.25 10.03
C ALA A 44 3.88 -0.62 9.59
N ASP A 45 4.03 -1.77 8.94
CA ASP A 45 5.28 -2.41 8.54
C ASP A 45 5.53 -2.36 7.02
N CYS A 46 4.76 -1.54 6.30
CA CYS A 46 4.87 -1.47 4.84
C CYS A 46 6.24 -0.92 4.42
N LEU A 47 6.90 -1.61 3.49
CA LEU A 47 8.21 -1.26 2.94
C LEU A 47 8.15 -1.10 1.41
N ALA A 48 8.97 -0.19 0.91
CA ALA A 48 9.31 -0.05 -0.48
C ALA A 48 10.79 -0.40 -0.69
N ALA A 49 11.11 -0.94 -1.87
CA ALA A 49 12.46 -1.30 -2.24
C ALA A 49 12.80 -0.69 -3.59
N PHE A 50 13.87 0.11 -3.65
CA PHE A 50 14.34 0.80 -4.84
C PHE A 50 15.62 0.14 -5.34
N LEU A 51 15.61 -0.26 -6.60
CA LEU A 51 16.76 -0.77 -7.32
C LEU A 51 17.34 0.38 -8.15
N GLU A 52 18.44 0.95 -7.70
CA GLU A 52 18.99 2.21 -8.25
C GLU A 52 19.39 2.07 -9.71
N GLU A 53 19.99 0.94 -10.08
CA GLU A 53 20.52 0.71 -11.44
C GLU A 53 19.42 0.66 -12.51
N GLU A 54 18.20 0.28 -12.12
CA GLU A 54 17.04 0.16 -13.02
C GLU A 54 16.03 1.31 -12.83
N GLU A 55 16.32 2.27 -11.94
CA GLU A 55 15.38 3.29 -11.48
C GLU A 55 13.99 2.71 -11.14
N LEU A 56 13.97 1.51 -10.54
CA LEU A 56 12.77 0.71 -10.29
C LEU A 56 12.39 0.72 -8.81
N LEU A 57 11.15 1.09 -8.52
CA LEU A 57 10.59 1.08 -7.17
C LEU A 57 9.52 -0.01 -7.02
N PHE A 58 9.79 -1.01 -6.19
CA PHE A 58 8.77 -1.90 -5.63
C PHE A 58 8.07 -1.17 -4.49
N CYS A 59 6.80 -0.86 -4.64
CA CYS A 59 6.05 0.00 -3.71
C CYS A 59 4.93 -0.70 -2.93
N SER A 60 4.86 -2.03 -3.02
CA SER A 60 3.81 -2.83 -2.38
C SER A 60 2.43 -2.24 -2.66
N ASP A 61 1.54 -2.25 -1.67
CA ASP A 61 0.20 -1.65 -1.73
C ASP A 61 0.16 -0.16 -1.30
N GLY A 62 1.32 0.40 -0.93
CA GLY A 62 1.46 1.81 -0.52
C GLY A 62 1.21 2.80 -1.65
N ALA A 63 1.37 2.37 -2.91
CA ALA A 63 1.02 3.18 -4.09
C ALA A 63 -0.49 3.19 -4.41
N GLY A 64 -1.33 2.61 -3.56
CA GLY A 64 -2.78 2.61 -3.69
C GLY A 64 -3.32 1.44 -4.51
N PHE A 65 -4.65 1.30 -4.51
CA PHE A 65 -5.32 0.21 -5.22
C PHE A 65 -6.01 0.75 -6.48
N TYR A 66 -5.30 0.68 -7.60
CA TYR A 66 -5.82 1.08 -8.90
C TYR A 66 -6.55 -0.08 -9.58
N THR A 67 -7.80 0.14 -9.99
CA THR A 67 -8.57 -0.76 -10.83
C THR A 67 -8.80 -0.05 -12.17
N PRO A 68 -8.20 -0.53 -13.28
CA PRO A 68 -8.42 0.05 -14.59
C PRO A 68 -9.90 0.10 -14.99
N PRO A 69 -10.33 1.09 -15.80
CA PRO A 69 -9.50 2.13 -16.43
C PRO A 69 -9.32 3.42 -15.61
N ASP A 70 -10.10 3.64 -14.54
CA ASP A 70 -10.21 4.97 -13.92
C ASP A 70 -10.52 4.97 -12.43
N PHE A 71 -10.53 3.82 -11.75
CA PHE A 71 -10.87 3.76 -10.34
C PHE A 71 -9.64 3.62 -9.44
N PHE A 72 -9.55 4.49 -8.43
CA PHE A 72 -8.61 4.34 -7.32
C PHE A 72 -9.39 4.20 -6.03
N ARG A 73 -9.14 3.10 -5.31
CA ARG A 73 -9.55 2.98 -3.91
C ARG A 73 -8.42 3.51 -3.02
N PRO A 74 -8.70 4.44 -2.08
CA PRO A 74 -7.74 4.78 -1.04
C PRO A 74 -7.37 3.53 -0.23
N ASN A 75 -6.09 3.34 0.11
CA ASN A 75 -5.57 2.06 0.61
C ASN A 75 -4.80 2.21 1.94
N TYR A 76 -5.22 3.13 2.82
CA TYR A 76 -4.54 3.49 4.08
C TYR A 76 -5.14 2.80 5.32
N TRP A 77 -5.04 1.48 5.44
CA TRP A 77 -5.70 0.74 6.53
C TRP A 77 -5.15 1.03 7.93
N TYR A 78 -3.91 1.49 8.03
CA TYR A 78 -3.25 1.78 9.30
C TYR A 78 -3.40 3.25 9.72
N ARG A 79 -2.77 4.19 9.00
CA ARG A 79 -2.79 5.63 9.33
C ARG A 79 -2.76 6.47 8.06
N LEU A 80 -3.71 7.41 7.96
CA LEU A 80 -3.85 8.27 6.78
C LEU A 80 -2.66 9.22 6.61
N ASP A 81 -2.25 9.92 7.68
CA ASP A 81 -1.13 10.87 7.64
C ASP A 81 0.18 10.21 7.20
N GLU A 82 0.39 8.98 7.62
CA GLU A 82 1.56 8.20 7.24
C GLU A 82 1.48 7.80 5.77
N ALA A 83 0.33 7.35 5.28
CA ALA A 83 0.14 7.04 3.87
C ALA A 83 0.42 8.26 2.97
N GLU A 84 -0.01 9.46 3.39
CA GLU A 84 0.27 10.70 2.67
C GLU A 84 1.77 11.02 2.62
N LYS A 85 2.48 10.90 3.75
CA LYS A 85 3.95 11.09 3.82
C LYS A 85 4.70 10.04 3.01
N SER A 86 4.24 8.80 3.03
CA SER A 86 4.78 7.69 2.26
C SER A 86 4.64 7.91 0.76
N LEU A 87 3.51 8.46 0.31
CA LEU A 87 3.33 8.89 -1.08
C LEU A 87 4.28 10.01 -1.47
N ASP A 88 4.47 11.00 -0.59
CA ASP A 88 5.40 12.10 -0.86
C ASP A 88 6.85 11.59 -0.94
N LYS A 89 7.23 10.61 -0.09
CA LYS A 89 8.52 9.91 -0.17
C LYS A 89 8.69 9.19 -1.51
N MET A 90 7.72 8.40 -1.95
CA MET A 90 7.78 7.70 -3.23
C MET A 90 7.83 8.66 -4.43
N LYS A 91 7.12 9.79 -4.37
CA LYS A 91 7.19 10.83 -5.40
C LYS A 91 8.57 11.47 -5.49
N ALA A 92 9.27 11.64 -4.36
CA ALA A 92 10.61 12.20 -4.32
C ALA A 92 11.69 11.23 -4.86
N ILE A 93 11.45 9.92 -4.81
CA ILE A 93 12.33 8.91 -5.44
C ILE A 93 12.30 9.04 -6.98
N ASP A 94 11.17 9.47 -7.54
CA ASP A 94 10.98 9.71 -8.98
C ASP A 94 11.39 8.53 -9.89
N PRO A 95 10.85 7.31 -9.64
CA PRO A 95 11.27 6.11 -10.35
C PRO A 95 10.82 6.12 -11.83
N GLU A 96 11.63 5.54 -12.70
CA GLU A 96 11.26 5.25 -14.08
C GLU A 96 10.28 4.07 -14.15
N ILE A 97 10.44 3.08 -13.26
CA ILE A 97 9.56 1.92 -13.19
C ILE A 97 8.90 1.85 -11.82
N LEU A 98 7.57 1.92 -11.78
CA LEU A 98 6.79 1.74 -10.54
C LEU A 98 6.15 0.34 -10.53
N CYS A 99 6.68 -0.55 -9.70
CA CYS A 99 6.18 -1.91 -9.51
C CYS A 99 5.26 -1.98 -8.29
N ARG A 100 3.96 -2.09 -8.56
CA ARG A 100 2.90 -2.09 -7.53
C ARG A 100 2.62 -3.51 -7.04
N GLY A 101 2.00 -3.62 -5.87
CA GLY A 101 1.52 -4.90 -5.33
C GLY A 101 0.48 -5.59 -6.22
N HIS A 102 -0.24 -4.81 -7.03
CA HIS A 102 -1.25 -5.32 -7.98
C HIS A 102 -1.10 -4.72 -9.38
N TYR A 103 -1.58 -5.47 -10.37
CA TYR A 103 -1.65 -5.05 -11.79
C TYR A 103 -0.31 -4.75 -12.47
N GLY A 104 0.80 -5.27 -11.95
CA GLY A 104 2.12 -5.20 -12.59
C GLY A 104 2.78 -3.83 -12.56
N ALA A 105 3.83 -3.68 -13.36
CA ALA A 105 4.67 -2.49 -13.41
C ALA A 105 4.17 -1.43 -14.41
N MET A 106 4.41 -0.16 -14.09
CA MET A 106 4.35 0.94 -15.07
C MET A 106 5.75 1.37 -15.45
N ILE A 107 5.99 1.58 -16.73
CA ILE A 107 7.27 1.97 -17.30
C ILE A 107 7.15 3.39 -17.84
N GLY A 108 8.00 4.29 -17.39
CA GLY A 108 8.02 5.72 -17.72
C GLY A 108 7.76 6.61 -16.51
N LYS A 109 8.69 7.54 -16.22
CA LYS A 109 8.58 8.56 -15.15
C LYS A 109 7.23 9.25 -15.11
N ASP A 110 6.70 9.68 -16.26
CA ASP A 110 5.42 10.40 -16.30
C ASP A 110 4.24 9.52 -15.91
N LEU A 111 4.25 8.22 -16.26
CA LEU A 111 3.22 7.27 -15.83
C LEU A 111 3.34 6.97 -14.33
N ALA A 112 4.55 6.79 -13.81
CA ALA A 112 4.80 6.59 -12.39
C ALA A 112 4.32 7.80 -11.56
N ARG A 113 4.72 9.03 -11.95
CA ARG A 113 4.28 10.28 -11.34
C ARG A 113 2.76 10.44 -11.37
N LYS A 114 2.15 10.21 -12.54
CA LYS A 114 0.69 10.30 -12.71
C LYS A 114 -0.03 9.34 -11.78
N HIS A 115 0.44 8.10 -11.66
CA HIS A 115 -0.17 7.11 -10.79
C HIS A 115 -0.11 7.51 -9.31
N LEU A 116 1.06 7.90 -8.82
CA LEU A 116 1.22 8.37 -7.43
C LEU A 116 0.38 9.62 -7.17
N GLN A 117 0.26 10.52 -8.15
CA GLN A 117 -0.59 11.70 -8.05
C GLN A 117 -2.09 11.33 -8.03
N MET A 118 -2.53 10.37 -8.84
CA MET A 118 -3.91 9.87 -8.82
C MET A 118 -4.25 9.22 -7.47
N ASN A 119 -3.32 8.46 -6.88
CA ASN A 119 -3.50 7.92 -5.53
C ASN A 119 -3.61 9.06 -4.51
N ARG A 120 -2.71 10.06 -4.54
CA ARG A 120 -2.81 11.19 -3.60
C ARG A 120 -4.12 11.96 -3.76
N GLN A 121 -4.60 12.12 -4.98
CA GLN A 121 -5.87 12.76 -5.26
C GLN A 121 -7.06 11.94 -4.74
N SER A 122 -7.05 10.61 -4.87
CA SER A 122 -8.12 9.75 -4.35
C SER A 122 -8.22 9.83 -2.82
N ILE A 123 -7.09 9.89 -2.11
CA ILE A 123 -7.06 10.11 -0.65
C ILE A 123 -7.69 11.47 -0.32
N LYS A 124 -7.30 12.53 -1.04
CA LYS A 124 -7.83 13.88 -0.82
C LYS A 124 -9.34 13.96 -1.07
N ASP A 125 -9.82 13.36 -2.16
CA ASP A 125 -11.24 13.37 -2.52
C ASP A 125 -12.08 12.59 -1.51
N PHE A 126 -11.58 11.43 -1.06
CA PHE A 126 -12.28 10.63 -0.05
C PHE A 126 -12.34 11.35 1.31
N LYS A 127 -11.25 12.03 1.72
CA LYS A 127 -11.25 12.88 2.92
C LYS A 127 -12.33 13.95 2.86
N ALA A 128 -12.40 14.67 1.73
CA ALA A 128 -13.39 15.72 1.53
C ALA A 128 -14.82 15.15 1.56
N TYR A 129 -15.04 14.01 0.89
CA TYR A 129 -16.32 13.33 0.87
C TYR A 129 -16.81 12.92 2.26
N VAL A 130 -15.96 12.26 3.07
CA VAL A 130 -16.32 11.83 4.42
C VAL A 130 -16.63 13.05 5.30
N LEU A 131 -15.80 14.09 5.25
CA LEU A 131 -16.00 15.30 6.06
C LEU A 131 -17.29 16.03 5.68
N GLU A 132 -17.61 16.15 4.39
CA GLU A 132 -18.86 16.73 3.90
C GLU A 132 -20.07 15.96 4.45
N LYS A 133 -20.04 14.63 4.41
CA LYS A 133 -21.14 13.79 4.89
C LYS A 133 -21.33 13.88 6.40
N ILE A 134 -20.25 13.84 7.18
CA ILE A 134 -20.32 13.99 8.63
C ILE A 134 -20.89 15.36 9.01
N ASN A 135 -20.41 16.43 8.37
CA ASN A 135 -20.94 17.78 8.60
C ASN A 135 -22.40 17.94 8.15
N GLY A 136 -22.84 17.14 7.19
CA GLY A 136 -24.23 17.04 6.75
C GLY A 136 -25.14 16.22 7.67
N GLY A 137 -24.60 15.62 8.75
CA GLY A 137 -25.36 14.86 9.73
C GLY A 137 -25.58 13.38 9.38
N TYR A 138 -24.89 12.85 8.38
CA TYR A 138 -24.94 11.42 8.05
C TYR A 138 -24.19 10.58 9.08
N SER A 139 -24.71 9.38 9.39
CA SER A 139 -24.01 8.42 10.23
C SER A 139 -22.87 7.71 9.49
N VAL A 140 -21.94 7.11 10.22
CA VAL A 140 -20.86 6.31 9.61
C VAL A 140 -21.43 5.13 8.83
N GLU A 141 -22.51 4.52 9.33
CA GLU A 141 -23.23 3.43 8.67
C GLU A 141 -23.80 3.87 7.33
N GLU A 142 -24.47 5.02 7.26
CA GLU A 142 -25.01 5.57 6.02
C GLU A 142 -23.92 5.86 4.99
N ILE A 143 -22.80 6.45 5.44
CA ILE A 143 -21.64 6.71 4.58
C ILE A 143 -21.06 5.38 4.09
N THR A 144 -20.91 4.39 4.96
CA THR A 144 -20.34 3.08 4.63
C THR A 144 -21.20 2.35 3.59
N GLN A 145 -22.53 2.37 3.75
CA GLN A 145 -23.45 1.78 2.78
C GLN A 145 -23.32 2.44 1.39
N ASP A 146 -23.28 3.77 1.33
CA ASP A 146 -23.12 4.50 0.07
C ASP A 146 -21.82 4.12 -0.63
N VAL A 147 -20.68 4.21 0.06
CA VAL A 147 -19.37 3.94 -0.56
C VAL A 147 -19.21 2.48 -0.97
N THR A 148 -19.80 1.53 -0.23
CA THR A 148 -19.75 0.10 -0.55
C THR A 148 -20.46 -0.18 -1.88
N VAL A 149 -21.64 0.42 -2.10
CA VAL A 149 -22.38 0.27 -3.35
C VAL A 149 -21.67 1.01 -4.49
N ARG A 150 -21.22 2.25 -4.23
CA ARG A 150 -20.69 3.14 -5.27
C ARG A 150 -19.31 2.73 -5.79
N PHE A 151 -18.53 2.05 -4.95
CA PHE A 151 -17.13 1.71 -5.24
C PHE A 151 -16.84 0.20 -5.28
N SER A 152 -17.86 -0.66 -5.25
CA SER A 152 -17.71 -2.06 -5.66
C SER A 152 -17.55 -2.12 -7.18
N LYS A 153 -16.32 -1.94 -7.68
CA LYS A 153 -15.99 -1.94 -9.11
C LYS A 153 -14.89 -2.95 -9.44
N GLY A 154 -15.05 -3.66 -10.55
CA GLY A 154 -14.02 -4.50 -11.15
C GLY A 154 -13.56 -5.63 -10.20
N PHE A 155 -12.26 -5.71 -9.88
CA PHE A 155 -11.75 -6.75 -8.98
C PHE A 155 -12.38 -6.73 -7.58
N LEU A 156 -12.87 -5.57 -7.13
CA LEU A 156 -13.56 -5.47 -5.84
C LEU A 156 -14.91 -6.19 -5.83
N GLU A 157 -15.55 -6.41 -6.99
CA GLU A 157 -16.81 -7.15 -7.11
C GLU A 157 -16.64 -8.65 -6.81
N LEU A 158 -15.39 -9.15 -6.86
CA LEU A 158 -15.08 -10.54 -6.53
C LEU A 158 -14.97 -10.79 -5.02
N PHE A 159 -14.87 -9.73 -4.21
CA PHE A 159 -14.81 -9.86 -2.76
C PHE A 159 -16.23 -10.03 -2.17
N PRO A 160 -16.37 -10.78 -1.07
CA PRO A 160 -17.62 -10.81 -0.33
C PRO A 160 -18.10 -9.40 0.05
N ALA A 161 -19.39 -9.13 -0.14
CA ALA A 161 -19.96 -7.81 0.12
C ALA A 161 -19.73 -7.34 1.58
N GLU A 162 -19.79 -8.27 2.54
CA GLU A 162 -19.50 -8.00 3.94
C GLU A 162 -18.05 -7.52 4.16
N GLU A 163 -17.09 -8.11 3.48
CA GLU A 163 -15.68 -7.71 3.59
C GLU A 163 -15.43 -6.34 2.94
N ASN A 164 -16.06 -6.07 1.78
CA ASN A 164 -16.02 -4.74 1.19
C ASN A 164 -16.60 -3.68 2.14
N TYR A 165 -17.75 -3.96 2.76
CA TYR A 165 -18.36 -3.07 3.74
C TYR A 165 -17.43 -2.78 4.92
N ARG A 166 -16.82 -3.83 5.49
CA ARG A 166 -15.88 -3.71 6.61
C ARG A 166 -14.66 -2.88 6.26
N LEU A 167 -14.07 -3.09 5.08
CA LEU A 167 -12.93 -2.32 4.59
C LEU A 167 -13.31 -0.84 4.42
N TRP A 168 -14.45 -0.55 3.79
CA TRP A 168 -14.89 0.84 3.67
C TRP A 168 -15.14 1.52 5.01
N LYS A 169 -15.75 0.80 5.97
CA LYS A 169 -15.93 1.31 7.34
C LYS A 169 -14.58 1.66 7.98
N LEU A 170 -13.57 0.81 7.79
CA LEU A 170 -12.23 1.05 8.30
C LEU A 170 -11.59 2.30 7.67
N LEU A 171 -11.73 2.54 6.36
CA LEU A 171 -11.21 3.77 5.73
C LEU A 171 -11.90 5.02 6.26
N ILE A 172 -13.21 4.96 6.48
CA ILE A 172 -13.96 6.06 7.09
C ILE A 172 -13.43 6.31 8.50
N GLN A 173 -13.28 5.27 9.32
CA GLN A 173 -12.70 5.38 10.65
C GLN A 173 -11.32 6.05 10.63
N ARG A 174 -10.38 5.59 9.78
CA ARG A 174 -9.04 6.20 9.65
C ARG A 174 -9.09 7.66 9.20
N THR A 175 -10.10 8.01 8.41
CA THR A 175 -10.34 9.39 7.98
C THR A 175 -10.84 10.27 9.12
N LEU A 176 -11.75 9.76 9.96
CA LEU A 176 -12.24 10.48 11.14
C LEU A 176 -11.13 10.67 12.19
N GLU A 177 -10.31 9.63 12.42
CA GLU A 177 -9.13 9.70 13.29
C GLU A 177 -8.16 10.80 12.83
N HIS A 178 -7.93 10.95 11.51
CA HIS A 178 -7.12 12.04 10.95
C HIS A 178 -7.70 13.43 11.25
N PHE A 179 -9.03 13.56 11.28
CA PHE A 179 -9.70 14.82 11.62
C PHE A 179 -9.89 15.02 13.13
N GLY A 180 -9.52 14.05 13.98
CA GLY A 180 -9.77 14.08 15.41
C GLY A 180 -11.26 13.99 15.77
N ILE A 181 -12.06 13.33 14.93
CA ILE A 181 -13.49 13.09 15.15
C ILE A 181 -13.66 11.68 15.73
N GLU A 182 -14.26 11.58 16.92
CA GLU A 182 -14.58 10.28 17.51
C GLU A 182 -15.78 9.62 16.81
N MET A 183 -15.71 8.31 16.64
CA MET A 183 -16.87 7.55 16.17
C MET A 183 -17.86 7.38 17.33
N GLU A 184 -19.03 7.99 17.23
CA GLU A 184 -20.15 7.64 18.11
C GLU A 184 -20.62 6.22 17.76
N GLU A 185 -20.43 5.26 18.67
CA GLU A 185 -21.16 3.99 18.63
C GLU A 185 -22.63 4.29 18.97
N ARG A 186 -23.48 4.43 17.95
CA ARG A 186 -24.94 4.47 18.13
C ARG A 186 -25.57 3.14 17.77
#